data_AF-A0A0S9E2H7-F1
#
_entry.id   AF-A0A0S9E2H7-F1
#
_cell.length_a   1.000
_cell.length_b   1.000
_cell.length_c   1.000
_cell.angle_alpha   90.00
_cell.angle_beta   90.00
_cell.angle_gamma   90.00
#
_symmetry.space_group_name_H-M   'P 1'
#
loop_
_entity.id
_entity.type
_entity.pdbx_description
1 polymer ?
#
loop_
_entity_poly.entity_id
_entity_poly.type
_entity_poly.pdbx_seq_one_letter_code
_entity_poly.pdbx_strand_id
1 'polypeptide(L)'
;MIDHTGITVSELGRSRQFYESVLSTLGYGVRLALEDAVGFGARELQPGDDPGGDFWISAGPPFTPRSHIAFRAHSEAQVVAFHQAALFAGGSDNGAPGLRPQYHARYFAAFVLDPDGYNIEAVFHGAAPAVAYKA
;
A
#
# COMPACT_ATOMS: atom_id res chain seq x y z
N MET A 1 -12.40 -10.00 -7.56
CA MET A 1 -11.56 -10.66 -6.54
C MET A 1 -10.20 -10.85 -7.16
N ILE A 2 -9.16 -10.31 -6.54
CA ILE A 2 -7.76 -10.53 -6.93
C ILE A 2 -7.19 -11.45 -5.85
N ASP A 3 -6.50 -12.50 -6.24
CA ASP A 3 -5.85 -13.44 -5.32
C ASP A 3 -4.52 -12.85 -4.84
N HIS A 4 -3.59 -12.65 -5.78
CA HIS A 4 -2.34 -11.94 -5.54
C HIS A 4 -1.91 -11.11 -6.76
N THR A 5 -0.95 -10.23 -6.56
CA THR A 5 -0.26 -9.48 -7.62
C THR A 5 1.20 -9.26 -7.25
N GLY A 6 2.01 -8.77 -8.18
CA GLY A 6 3.41 -8.45 -7.89
C GLY A 6 4.02 -7.43 -8.83
N ILE A 7 5.14 -6.87 -8.39
CA ILE A 7 5.96 -5.90 -9.13
C ILE A 7 7.44 -6.30 -9.08
N THR A 8 8.20 -5.84 -10.06
CA THR A 8 9.66 -5.92 -10.02
C THR A 8 10.25 -4.66 -9.40
N VAL A 9 11.27 -4.80 -8.57
CA VAL A 9 11.95 -3.70 -7.87
C VAL A 9 13.44 -3.74 -8.14
N SER A 10 14.06 -2.57 -8.28
CA SER A 10 15.47 -2.47 -8.69
C SER A 10 16.43 -2.94 -7.60
N GLU A 11 16.04 -2.78 -6.35
CA GLU A 11 16.81 -3.16 -5.17
C GLU A 11 15.89 -3.81 -4.14
N LEU A 12 15.96 -5.14 -4.03
CA LEU A 12 15.04 -5.93 -3.21
C LEU A 12 15.19 -5.62 -1.73
N GLY A 13 16.42 -5.42 -1.23
CA GLY A 13 16.66 -5.15 0.18
C GLY A 13 16.05 -3.82 0.63
N ARG A 14 16.26 -2.76 -0.17
CA ARG A 14 15.66 -1.43 0.06
C ARG A 14 14.13 -1.49 0.00
N SER A 15 13.60 -2.14 -1.02
CA SER A 15 12.14 -2.21 -1.24
C SER A 15 11.47 -3.07 -0.18
N ARG A 16 12.08 -4.16 0.26
CA ARG A 16 11.60 -4.98 1.38
C ARG A 16 11.46 -4.15 2.65
N GLN A 17 12.50 -3.39 3.04
CA GLN A 17 12.45 -2.54 4.24
C GLN A 17 11.33 -1.49 4.15
N PHE A 18 11.16 -0.89 2.96
CA PHE A 18 10.05 0.03 2.68
C PHE A 18 8.70 -0.66 2.89
N TYR A 19 8.42 -1.75 2.18
CA TYR A 19 7.12 -2.43 2.24
C TYR A 19 6.84 -3.08 3.60
N GLU A 20 7.84 -3.62 4.30
CA GLU A 20 7.67 -4.08 5.69
C GLU A 20 7.21 -2.94 6.61
N SER A 21 7.87 -1.79 6.54
CA SER A 21 7.53 -0.62 7.37
C SER A 21 6.14 -0.10 7.04
N VAL A 22 5.84 0.07 5.75
CA VAL A 22 4.60 0.68 5.26
C VAL A 22 3.41 -0.25 5.46
N LEU A 23 3.48 -1.49 4.99
CA LEU A 23 2.35 -2.42 5.03
C LEU A 23 2.05 -2.91 6.45
N SER A 24 3.01 -2.85 7.38
CA SER A 24 2.76 -3.15 8.79
C SER A 24 1.65 -2.29 9.42
N THR A 25 1.49 -1.05 8.95
CA THR A 25 0.46 -0.10 9.42
C THR A 25 -0.95 -0.53 9.02
N LEU A 26 -1.06 -1.37 7.99
CA LEU A 26 -2.30 -1.92 7.46
C LEU A 26 -2.54 -3.36 7.94
N GLY A 27 -1.73 -3.87 8.88
CA GLY A 27 -1.86 -5.24 9.41
C GLY A 27 -1.20 -6.32 8.54
N TYR A 28 -0.42 -5.93 7.53
CA TYR A 28 0.33 -6.85 6.68
C TYR A 28 1.71 -7.15 7.26
N GLY A 29 2.33 -8.23 6.80
CA GLY A 29 3.71 -8.61 7.09
C GLY A 29 4.28 -9.53 6.02
N VAL A 30 5.57 -9.85 6.12
CA VAL A 30 6.21 -10.85 5.24
C VAL A 30 5.58 -12.21 5.50
N ARG A 31 5.15 -12.86 4.41
CA ARG A 31 4.57 -14.20 4.39
C ARG A 31 5.58 -15.23 3.89
N LEU A 32 6.26 -14.90 2.81
CA LEU A 32 7.35 -15.70 2.27
C LEU A 32 8.50 -14.79 1.85
N ALA A 33 9.72 -15.21 2.17
CA ALA A 33 10.94 -14.57 1.70
C ALA A 33 11.79 -15.62 0.96
N LEU A 34 12.01 -15.36 -0.32
CA LEU A 34 12.90 -16.10 -1.19
C LEU A 34 14.17 -15.28 -1.43
N GLU A 35 15.13 -15.84 -2.16
CA GLU A 35 16.38 -15.14 -2.50
C GLU A 35 16.12 -13.89 -3.35
N ASP A 36 15.19 -13.99 -4.29
CA ASP A 36 14.89 -12.98 -5.31
C ASP A 36 13.48 -12.38 -5.19
N ALA A 37 12.69 -12.78 -4.19
CA ALA A 37 11.33 -12.28 -4.02
C ALA A 37 10.85 -12.27 -2.56
N VAL A 38 9.92 -11.37 -2.25
CA VAL A 38 9.25 -11.29 -0.95
C VAL A 38 7.75 -11.13 -1.16
N GLY A 39 6.97 -11.99 -0.53
CA GLY A 39 5.51 -11.94 -0.50
C GLY A 39 5.00 -11.34 0.81
N PHE A 40 4.02 -10.46 0.71
CA PHE A 40 3.36 -9.74 1.80
C PHE A 40 1.88 -10.06 1.82
N GLY A 41 1.32 -10.22 3.01
CA GLY A 41 -0.08 -10.57 3.23
C GLY A 41 -0.52 -10.21 4.63
N ALA A 42 -1.80 -10.39 4.93
CA ALA A 42 -2.34 -10.20 6.27
C ALA A 42 -1.56 -11.05 7.31
N ARG A 43 -1.33 -10.47 8.49
CA ARG A 43 -0.69 -11.21 9.60
C ARG A 43 -1.59 -12.31 10.15
N GLU A 44 -2.87 -12.02 10.26
CA GLU A 44 -3.90 -12.98 10.66
C GLU A 44 -4.40 -13.73 9.43
N LEU A 45 -4.03 -15.00 9.31
CA LEU A 45 -4.48 -15.86 8.21
C LEU A 45 -5.92 -16.30 8.41
N GLN A 46 -6.65 -16.35 7.31
CA GLN A 46 -7.94 -17.01 7.19
C GLN A 46 -7.82 -18.32 6.40
N PRO A 47 -8.73 -19.27 6.61
CA PRO A 47 -8.80 -20.46 5.77
C PRO A 47 -8.97 -20.09 4.30
N GLY A 48 -8.04 -20.53 3.45
CA GLY A 48 -8.05 -20.26 2.01
C GLY A 48 -7.11 -19.15 1.55
N ASP A 49 -6.45 -18.44 2.46
CA ASP A 49 -5.43 -17.45 2.10
C ASP A 49 -4.20 -18.12 1.45
N ASP A 50 -3.57 -17.43 0.49
CA ASP A 50 -2.29 -17.84 -0.08
C ASP A 50 -1.20 -17.79 1.01
N PRO A 51 -0.51 -18.91 1.33
CA PRO A 51 0.60 -18.90 2.29
C PRO A 51 1.72 -17.93 1.90
N GLY A 52 1.85 -17.59 0.62
CA GLY A 52 2.79 -16.63 0.05
C GLY A 52 2.37 -15.16 0.15
N GLY A 53 1.09 -14.87 0.39
CA GLY A 53 0.53 -13.53 0.52
C GLY A 53 0.05 -12.88 -0.79
N ASP A 54 -0.60 -11.73 -0.64
CA ASP A 54 -1.38 -11.06 -1.69
C ASP A 54 -0.53 -10.14 -2.58
N PHE A 55 0.60 -9.65 -2.09
CA PHE A 55 1.45 -8.68 -2.79
C PHE A 55 2.90 -9.09 -2.78
N TRP A 56 3.50 -9.18 -3.97
CA TRP A 56 4.87 -9.62 -4.16
C TRP A 56 5.76 -8.51 -4.72
N ILE A 57 7.00 -8.49 -4.23
CA ILE A 57 8.10 -7.79 -4.89
C ILE A 57 9.15 -8.81 -5.31
N SER A 58 9.67 -8.66 -6.53
CA SER A 58 10.78 -9.49 -7.04
C SER A 58 11.93 -8.62 -7.52
N ALA A 59 13.17 -9.06 -7.34
CA ALA A 59 14.34 -8.35 -7.84
C ALA A 59 14.31 -8.32 -9.38
N GLY A 60 14.49 -7.14 -9.97
CA GLY A 60 14.59 -6.99 -11.41
C GLY A 60 14.32 -5.57 -11.92
N PRO A 61 14.35 -5.35 -13.24
CA PRO A 61 14.05 -4.04 -13.81
C PRO A 61 12.61 -3.62 -13.49
N PRO A 62 12.36 -2.45 -12.86
CA PRO A 62 11.00 -2.00 -12.56
C PRO A 62 10.13 -1.84 -13.81
N PHE A 63 8.84 -2.19 -13.71
CA PHE A 63 7.87 -2.10 -14.81
C PHE A 63 7.72 -0.68 -15.34
N THR A 64 7.60 -0.56 -16.66
CA THR A 64 7.36 0.73 -17.34
C THR A 64 6.14 0.60 -18.25
N PRO A 65 5.06 1.38 -18.05
CA PRO A 65 4.88 2.40 -17.01
C PRO A 65 4.78 1.81 -15.59
N ARG A 66 4.99 2.65 -14.58
CA ARG A 66 4.84 2.25 -13.18
C ARG A 66 3.37 1.96 -12.86
N SER A 67 3.13 0.82 -12.23
CA SER A 67 1.81 0.42 -11.76
C SER A 67 1.34 1.25 -10.57
N HIS A 68 0.02 1.26 -10.38
CA HIS A 68 -0.63 1.77 -9.18
C HIS A 68 -1.23 0.61 -8.40
N ILE A 69 -0.93 0.53 -7.09
CA ILE A 69 -1.40 -0.53 -6.19
C ILE A 69 -2.05 0.12 -4.98
N ALA A 70 -3.33 -0.19 -4.74
CA ALA A 70 -4.09 0.34 -3.61
C ALA A 70 -4.39 -0.77 -2.59
N PHE A 71 -3.99 -0.52 -1.34
CA PHE A 71 -4.23 -1.39 -0.20
C PHE A 71 -5.42 -0.88 0.60
N ARG A 72 -6.29 -1.80 1.01
CA ARG A 72 -7.44 -1.45 1.86
C ARG A 72 -6.95 -1.14 3.27
N ALA A 73 -7.35 0.02 3.78
CA ALA A 73 -7.28 0.39 5.19
C ALA A 73 -8.66 0.20 5.85
N HIS A 74 -8.65 0.04 7.17
CA HIS A 74 -9.84 -0.12 8.01
C HIS A 74 -10.21 1.15 8.78
N SER A 75 -9.41 2.21 8.70
CA SER A 75 -9.70 3.50 9.31
C SER A 75 -8.91 4.64 8.65
N GLU A 76 -9.36 5.88 8.87
CA GLU A 76 -8.60 7.08 8.49
C GLU A 76 -7.22 7.13 9.17
N ALA A 77 -7.14 6.65 10.43
CA ALA A 77 -5.89 6.58 11.18
C ALA A 77 -4.87 5.63 10.54
N GLN A 78 -5.31 4.49 9.98
CA GLN A 78 -4.42 3.60 9.23
C GLN A 78 -3.90 4.26 7.94
N VAL A 79 -4.73 5.01 7.23
CA VAL A 79 -4.30 5.76 6.03
C VAL A 79 -3.24 6.81 6.40
N VAL A 80 -3.43 7.53 7.51
CA VAL A 80 -2.45 8.50 8.00
C VAL A 80 -1.15 7.82 8.42
N ALA A 81 -1.23 6.72 9.17
CA ALA A 81 -0.06 5.96 9.62
C ALA A 81 0.73 5.39 8.43
N PHE A 82 0.04 4.84 7.44
CA PHE A 82 0.63 4.36 6.18
C PHE A 82 1.45 5.46 5.49
N HIS A 83 0.87 6.65 5.33
CA HIS A 83 1.53 7.77 4.66
C HIS A 83 2.77 8.23 5.42
N GLN A 84 2.66 8.40 6.74
CA GLN A 84 3.79 8.77 7.59
C GLN A 84 4.91 7.73 7.56
N ALA A 85 4.58 6.44 7.66
CA ALA A 85 5.55 5.36 7.60
C ALA A 85 6.26 5.31 6.24
N ALA A 86 5.54 5.54 5.14
CA ALA A 86 6.11 5.57 3.80
C ALA A 86 7.09 6.71 3.60
N LEU A 87 6.75 7.92 4.06
CA LEU A 87 7.68 9.05 4.00
C LEU A 87 8.93 8.81 4.87
N PHE A 88 8.75 8.25 6.07
CA PHE A 88 9.87 7.91 6.95
C PHE A 88 10.78 6.83 6.34
N ALA A 89 10.22 5.87 5.62
CA ALA A 89 10.94 4.80 4.94
C ALA A 89 11.58 5.22 3.60
N GLY A 90 11.55 6.52 3.25
CA GLY A 90 12.20 7.08 2.05
C GLY A 90 11.32 7.11 0.80
N GLY A 91 10.02 6.84 0.93
CA GLY A 91 9.06 7.13 -0.12
C GLY A 91 8.83 8.64 -0.28
N SER A 92 8.24 9.04 -1.41
CA SER A 92 7.90 10.43 -1.68
C SER A 92 6.39 10.66 -1.62
N ASP A 93 5.98 11.85 -1.19
CA ASP A 93 4.56 12.21 -1.19
C ASP A 93 4.02 12.26 -2.63
N ASN A 94 2.84 11.66 -2.84
CA ASN A 94 2.09 11.74 -4.09
C ASN A 94 0.63 12.15 -3.84
N GLY A 95 0.30 12.55 -2.61
CA GLY A 95 -1.05 12.92 -2.20
C GLY A 95 -1.28 12.63 -0.71
N ALA A 96 -1.14 13.68 0.11
CA ALA A 96 -1.36 13.61 1.56
C ALA A 96 -2.74 13.01 1.95
N PRO A 97 -2.86 12.39 3.14
CA PRO A 97 -4.12 11.81 3.62
C PRO A 97 -5.29 12.79 3.54
N GLY A 98 -6.41 12.36 2.97
CA GLY A 98 -7.62 13.17 2.95
C GLY A 98 -8.76 12.56 2.15
N LEU A 99 -9.91 13.25 2.15
CA LEU A 99 -11.04 12.88 1.32
C LEU A 99 -10.74 13.08 -0.17
N ARG A 100 -11.29 12.20 -1.00
CA ARG A 100 -11.26 12.23 -2.47
C ARG A 100 -12.71 12.23 -3.00
N PRO A 101 -13.46 13.33 -2.81
CA PRO A 101 -14.89 13.37 -3.17
C PRO A 101 -15.14 13.15 -4.66
N GLN A 102 -14.12 13.35 -5.51
CA GLN A 102 -14.17 13.03 -6.94
C GLN A 102 -14.28 11.53 -7.26
N TYR A 103 -13.93 10.65 -6.31
CA TYR A 103 -14.11 9.20 -6.45
C TYR A 103 -15.46 8.77 -5.85
N HIS A 104 -15.66 9.05 -4.57
CA HIS A 104 -16.96 9.08 -3.91
C HIS A 104 -16.87 9.77 -2.55
N ALA A 105 -18.01 10.15 -1.97
CA ALA A 105 -18.08 11.02 -0.78
C ALA A 105 -17.36 10.51 0.48
N ARG A 106 -17.01 9.23 0.55
CA ARG A 106 -16.42 8.55 1.72
C ARG A 106 -15.02 7.98 1.45
N TYR A 107 -14.43 8.33 0.31
CA TYR A 107 -13.12 7.83 -0.10
C TYR A 107 -12.03 8.65 0.61
N PHE A 108 -11.44 8.11 1.66
CA PHE A 108 -10.31 8.72 2.35
C PHE A 108 -9.04 7.94 2.02
N ALA A 109 -8.04 8.61 1.46
CA ALA A 109 -6.84 7.95 0.98
C ALA A 109 -5.58 8.80 1.09
N ALA A 110 -4.44 8.13 0.97
CA ALA A 110 -3.13 8.74 0.83
C ALA A 110 -2.33 8.00 -0.24
N PHE A 111 -1.48 8.74 -0.95
CA PHE A 111 -0.68 8.24 -2.07
C PHE A 111 0.78 8.56 -1.83
N VAL A 112 1.65 7.59 -2.12
CA VAL A 112 3.10 7.74 -2.04
C VAL A 112 3.74 7.10 -3.25
N LEU A 113 4.89 7.61 -3.66
CA LEU A 113 5.80 6.91 -4.56
C LEU A 113 6.74 6.04 -3.73
N ASP A 114 6.83 4.77 -4.07
CA ASP A 114 7.84 3.88 -3.51
C ASP A 114 9.25 4.22 -4.05
N PRO A 115 10.32 3.54 -3.58
CA PRO A 115 11.69 3.81 -4.03
C PRO A 115 11.95 3.66 -5.54
N ASP A 116 11.09 2.92 -6.26
CA ASP A 116 11.18 2.72 -7.69
C ASP A 116 10.19 3.60 -8.49
N GLY A 117 9.30 4.34 -7.82
CA GLY A 117 8.32 5.24 -8.41
C GLY A 117 6.94 4.63 -8.67
N TYR A 118 6.62 3.48 -8.09
CA TYR A 118 5.27 2.91 -8.09
C TYR A 118 4.34 3.75 -7.23
N ASN A 119 3.12 3.98 -7.71
CA ASN A 119 2.12 4.75 -6.97
C ASN A 119 1.37 3.84 -5.98
N ILE A 120 1.75 3.88 -4.71
CA ILE A 120 1.17 3.05 -3.66
C ILE A 120 0.15 3.85 -2.88
N GLU A 121 -1.02 3.27 -2.66
CA GLU A 121 -2.13 3.90 -1.97
C GLU A 121 -2.57 3.08 -0.76
N ALA A 122 -2.98 3.78 0.30
CA ALA A 122 -3.88 3.22 1.31
C ALA A 122 -5.24 3.93 1.21
N VAL A 123 -6.32 3.14 1.16
CA VAL A 123 -7.69 3.66 0.99
C VAL A 123 -8.65 3.11 2.03
N PHE A 124 -9.43 4.01 2.63
CA PHE A 124 -10.56 3.71 3.51
C PHE A 124 -11.85 4.28 2.92
N HIS A 125 -12.85 3.41 2.70
CA HIS A 125 -14.13 3.80 2.11
C HIS A 125 -15.22 4.16 3.14
N GLY A 126 -14.87 4.14 4.44
CA GLY A 126 -15.81 4.33 5.54
C GLY A 126 -15.83 5.74 6.13
N ALA A 127 -15.07 6.68 5.57
CA ALA A 127 -14.94 8.04 6.13
C ALA A 127 -16.29 8.78 6.19
N ALA A 128 -16.38 9.74 7.09
CA ALA A 128 -17.51 10.67 7.09
C ALA A 128 -17.44 11.57 5.85
N PRO A 129 -18.57 11.85 5.18
CA PRO A 129 -18.56 12.74 4.02
C PRO A 129 -18.17 14.16 4.43
N ALA A 130 -17.54 14.88 3.51
CA ALA A 130 -17.28 16.30 3.70
C ALA A 130 -18.60 17.03 3.94
N VAL A 131 -18.71 17.76 5.06
CA VAL A 131 -19.87 18.60 5.32
C VAL A 131 -19.83 19.76 4.32
N ALA A 132 -20.71 19.73 3.32
CA ALA A 132 -20.92 20.86 2.45
C ALA A 132 -21.61 21.97 3.26
N TYR A 133 -20.84 22.95 3.74
CA TYR A 133 -21.43 24.23 4.10
C TYR A 133 -21.97 24.84 2.81
N LYS A 134 -23.30 24.91 2.69
CA LYS A 134 -23.93 25.75 1.66
C LYS A 134 -23.61 27.19 2.00
N ALA A 135 -22.91 27.87 1.10
CA ALA A 135 -22.87 29.33 1.06
C ALA A 135 -24.24 29.88 0.63
#